data_AF-A0A6J6B1W6-F1
#
_entry.id   AF-A0A6J6B1W6-F1
#
_cell.length_a   1.000
_cell.length_b   1.000
_cell.length_c   1.000
_cell.angle_alpha   90.00
_cell.angle_beta   90.00
_cell.angle_gamma   90.00
#
_symmetry.space_group_name_H-M   'P 1'
#
loop_
_entity.id
_entity.type
_entity.pdbx_description
1 polymer ?
#
loop_
_entity_poly.entity_id
_entity_poly.type
_entity_poly.pdbx_seq_one_letter_code
_entity_poly.pdbx_strand_id
1 'polypeptide(L)'
;MAKLNWRVADAPSLDDSDIEVPRFSADEATQTITIYRVPVIRLTHNRRTDYLDERHHIEQFVFMAAAKLLGREPWDNDHDH
;
A
#
# COMPACT_ATOMS: atom_id res chain seq x y z
N MET A 1 -20.00 -12.18 -1.98
CA MET A 1 -19.02 -11.08 -2.07
C MET A 1 -17.82 -11.47 -1.24
N ALA A 2 -16.61 -11.44 -1.81
CA ALA A 2 -15.40 -11.68 -1.03
C ALA A 2 -15.25 -10.55 0.00
N LYS A 3 -15.01 -10.89 1.27
CA LYS A 3 -14.91 -9.90 2.34
C LYS A 3 -13.48 -9.36 2.36
N LEU A 4 -13.29 -8.09 2.00
CA LEU A 4 -12.02 -7.40 2.16
C LEU A 4 -11.64 -7.36 3.65
N ASN A 5 -10.44 -7.84 3.96
CA ASN A 5 -9.78 -7.69 5.24
C ASN A 5 -8.73 -6.59 5.14
N TRP A 6 -8.59 -5.79 6.17
CA TRP A 6 -7.52 -4.80 6.25
C TRP A 6 -6.96 -4.71 7.66
N ARG A 7 -5.68 -4.38 7.77
CA ARG A 7 -5.01 -4.15 9.05
C ARG A 7 -3.89 -3.12 8.90
N VAL A 8 -3.52 -2.54 10.04
CA VAL A 8 -2.34 -1.69 10.17
C VAL A 8 -1.34 -2.42 11.05
N ALA A 9 -0.14 -2.61 10.53
CA ALA A 9 0.99 -3.19 11.27
C ALA A 9 2.11 -2.15 11.41
N ASP A 10 3.04 -2.38 12.32
CA ASP A 10 4.12 -1.42 12.57
C ASP A 10 5.15 -1.46 11.44
N ALA A 11 5.62 -2.66 11.09
CA ALA A 11 6.61 -2.88 10.05
C ALA A 11 6.39 -4.24 9.36
N PRO A 12 6.86 -4.40 8.12
CA PRO A 12 6.94 -5.70 7.46
C PRO A 12 7.98 -6.60 8.13
N SER A 13 7.84 -7.92 7.94
CA SER A 13 9.00 -8.81 8.07
C SER A 13 9.89 -8.55 6.87
N LEU A 14 11.19 -8.36 7.12
CA LEU A 14 12.20 -8.13 6.09
C LEU A 14 13.22 -9.26 6.12
N ASP A 15 13.61 -9.72 4.93
CA ASP A 15 14.71 -10.66 4.74
C ASP A 15 15.94 -9.92 4.17
N ASP A 16 17.13 -10.48 4.29
CA ASP A 16 18.38 -9.86 3.80
C ASP A 16 18.39 -9.61 2.27
N SER A 17 17.47 -10.25 1.53
CA SER A 17 17.28 -10.03 0.09
C SER A 17 16.39 -8.85 -0.26
N ASP A 18 15.70 -8.25 0.71
CA ASP A 18 14.77 -7.14 0.44
C ASP A 18 15.53 -5.86 0.09
N ILE A 19 15.32 -5.38 -1.13
CA ILE A 19 15.96 -4.17 -1.66
C ILE A 19 15.28 -2.90 -1.11
N GLU A 20 14.00 -3.00 -0.72
CA GLU A 20 13.20 -1.88 -0.24
C GLU A 20 12.30 -2.26 0.93
N VAL A 21 11.98 -1.28 1.78
CA VAL A 21 11.00 -1.44 2.87
C VAL A 21 9.59 -1.16 2.34
N PRO A 22 8.69 -2.16 2.23
CA PRO A 22 7.35 -1.95 1.69
C PRO A 22 6.50 -1.08 2.62
N ARG A 23 5.63 -0.25 2.02
CA ARG A 23 4.62 0.55 2.74
C ARG A 23 3.30 -0.20 2.94
N PHE A 24 3.07 -1.24 2.13
CA PHE A 24 1.91 -2.11 2.24
C PHE A 24 2.22 -3.52 1.72
N SER A 25 1.35 -4.47 2.05
CA SER A 25 1.25 -5.77 1.38
C SER A 25 -0.22 -6.08 1.06
N ALA A 26 -0.42 -6.93 0.04
CA ALA A 26 -1.73 -7.42 -0.36
C ALA A 26 -1.63 -8.94 -0.55
N ASP A 27 -2.54 -9.67 0.09
CA ASP A 27 -2.66 -11.12 0.00
C ASP A 27 -4.00 -11.46 -0.64
N GLU A 28 -3.97 -11.85 -1.90
CA GLU A 28 -5.15 -12.18 -2.70
C GLU A 28 -5.88 -13.41 -2.15
N ALA A 29 -5.16 -14.38 -1.60
CA ALA A 29 -5.75 -15.62 -1.09
C ALA A 29 -6.61 -15.36 0.14
N THR A 30 -6.17 -14.46 1.02
CA THR A 30 -6.93 -14.06 2.22
C THR A 30 -7.76 -12.79 2.04
N GLN A 31 -7.69 -12.16 0.86
CA GLN A 31 -8.29 -10.85 0.57
C GLN A 31 -7.88 -9.80 1.61
N THR A 32 -6.60 -9.78 1.99
CA THR A 32 -6.08 -8.94 3.08
C THR A 32 -5.11 -7.88 2.60
N ILE A 33 -5.39 -6.62 2.92
CA ILE A 33 -4.44 -5.50 2.78
C ILE A 33 -3.80 -5.22 4.14
N THR A 34 -2.48 -5.06 4.18
CA THR A 34 -1.75 -4.59 5.37
C THR A 34 -1.02 -3.30 5.04
N ILE A 35 -1.28 -2.23 5.79
CA ILE A 35 -0.52 -0.97 5.71
C ILE A 35 0.51 -0.94 6.83
N TYR A 36 1.76 -0.58 6.51
CA TYR A 36 2.87 -0.51 7.48
C TYR A 36 3.10 0.92 7.95
N ARG A 37 2.76 1.20 9.22
CA ARG A 37 2.77 2.56 9.79
C ARG A 37 4.17 3.17 9.85
N VAL A 38 5.17 2.41 10.31
CA VAL A 38 6.53 2.94 10.50
C VAL A 38 7.18 3.30 9.15
N PRO A 39 7.16 2.44 8.11
CA PRO A 39 7.65 2.80 6.78
C PRO A 39 6.91 4.01 6.19
N VAL A 40 5.58 4.07 6.30
CA VAL A 40 4.79 5.21 5.78
C VAL A 40 5.21 6.52 6.46
N ILE A 41 5.39 6.53 7.78
CA ILE A 41 5.76 7.76 8.50
C ILE A 41 7.23 8.14 8.26
N ARG A 42 8.13 7.16 8.15
CA ARG A 42 9.58 7.44 8.10
C ARG A 42 10.11 7.71 6.71
N LEU A 43 9.49 7.12 5.68
CA LEU A 43 10.05 7.11 4.33
C LEU A 43 9.23 7.90 3.30
N THR A 44 8.12 8.50 3.72
CA THR A 44 7.23 9.29 2.82
C THR A 44 7.44 10.79 2.96
N HIS A 45 8.04 11.26 4.06
CA HIS A 45 8.14 12.69 4.35
C HIS A 45 9.50 13.27 3.94
N ASN A 46 9.47 14.33 3.13
CA ASN A 46 10.63 15.19 2.89
C ASN A 46 10.40 16.56 3.54
N ARG A 47 10.79 16.69 4.81
CA ARG A 47 11.03 17.92 5.57
C ARG A 47 9.87 18.90 5.88
N ARG A 48 8.76 18.95 5.16
CA ARG A 48 7.50 19.62 5.57
C ARG A 48 6.33 19.04 4.80
N THR A 49 5.35 18.50 5.52
CA THR A 49 4.16 17.88 4.92
C THR A 49 2.94 18.50 5.58
N ASP A 50 2.04 19.07 4.77
CA ASP A 50 0.73 19.52 5.26
C ASP A 50 -0.18 18.29 5.44
N TYR A 51 -1.20 18.40 6.29
CA TYR A 51 -2.17 17.32 6.56
C TYR A 51 -2.82 16.77 5.27
N LEU A 52 -2.99 17.62 4.25
CA LEU A 52 -3.49 17.22 2.94
C LEU A 52 -2.52 16.30 2.19
N ASP A 53 -1.21 16.59 2.26
CA ASP A 53 -0.18 15.75 1.65
C ASP A 53 -0.07 14.40 2.35
N GLU A 54 -0.17 14.37 3.69
CA GLU A 54 -0.19 13.13 4.47
C GLU A 54 -1.37 12.23 4.06
N ARG A 55 -2.56 12.84 3.91
CA ARG A 55 -3.76 12.13 3.46
C ARG A 55 -3.59 11.57 2.05
N HIS A 56 -3.09 12.37 1.11
CA HIS A 56 -2.87 11.93 -0.27
C HIS A 56 -1.92 10.74 -0.35
N HIS A 57 -0.84 10.74 0.43
CA HIS A 57 0.09 9.61 0.44
C HIS A 57 -0.55 8.33 0.98
N ILE A 58 -1.32 8.43 2.05
CA ILE A 58 -2.05 7.26 2.59
C ILE A 58 -3.05 6.74 1.55
N GLU A 59 -3.83 7.62 0.93
CA GLU A 59 -4.79 7.26 -0.13
C GLU A 59 -4.08 6.57 -1.30
N GLN A 60 -2.94 7.09 -1.76
CA GLN A 60 -2.12 6.46 -2.80
C GLN A 60 -1.74 5.02 -2.44
N PHE A 61 -1.26 4.76 -1.22
CA PHE A 61 -0.90 3.40 -0.81
C PHE A 61 -2.11 2.47 -0.72
N VAL A 62 -3.28 2.98 -0.32
CA VAL A 62 -4.52 2.21 -0.30
C VAL A 62 -4.95 1.84 -1.72
N PHE A 63 -4.90 2.77 -2.68
CA PHE A 63 -5.24 2.50 -4.07
C PHE A 63 -4.28 1.48 -4.70
N MET A 64 -2.97 1.64 -4.49
CA MET A 64 -1.97 0.69 -4.95
C MET A 64 -2.16 -0.70 -4.32
N ALA A 65 -2.50 -0.78 -3.03
CA ALA A 65 -2.78 -2.04 -2.36
C ALA A 65 -4.03 -2.72 -2.90
N ALA A 66 -5.09 -1.97 -3.18
CA ALA A 66 -6.31 -2.48 -3.77
C ALA A 66 -6.09 -2.96 -5.22
N ALA A 67 -5.34 -2.21 -6.03
CA ALA A 67 -4.95 -2.63 -7.38
C ALA A 67 -4.17 -3.95 -7.34
N LYS A 68 -3.16 -4.02 -6.46
CA LYS A 68 -2.37 -5.24 -6.25
C LYS A 68 -3.23 -6.42 -5.79
N LEU A 69 -4.19 -6.21 -4.89
CA LEU A 69 -5.10 -7.27 -4.42
C LEU A 69 -6.02 -7.81 -5.52
N LEU A 70 -6.33 -6.97 -6.51
CA LEU A 70 -7.19 -7.33 -7.64
C LEU A 70 -6.41 -7.91 -8.82
N GLY A 71 -5.08 -8.06 -8.69
CA GLY A 71 -4.21 -8.46 -9.80
C GLY A 71 -4.22 -7.45 -10.96
N ARG A 72 -4.53 -6.17 -10.69
CA ARG A 72 -4.57 -5.10 -11.69
C ARG A 72 -3.36 -4.20 -11.56
N GLU A 73 -2.82 -3.73 -12.68
CA GLU A 73 -1.80 -2.68 -12.63
C GLU A 73 -2.44 -1.34 -12.20
N PRO A 74 -1.76 -0.47 -11.42
CA PRO A 74 -2.32 0.81 -10.97
C PRO A 74 -2.75 1.75 -12.09
N TRP A 75 -2.30 1.52 -13.32
CA TRP A 75 -2.58 2.30 -14.53
C TRP A 75 -3.38 1.52 -15.58
N ASP A 76 -3.89 0.33 -15.26
CA ASP A 76 -4.80 -0.43 -16.14
C ASP A 76 -6.10 0.34 -16.34
N ASN A 77 -6.05 1.24 -17.33
CA ASN A 77 -7.22 1.68 -18.04
C ASN A 77 -7.28 0.73 -19.24
N ASP A 78 -8.09 -0.32 -19.16
CA ASP A 78 -8.51 -1.09 -20.33
C ASP A 78 -9.27 -0.13 -21.25
N HIS A 79 -8.51 0.57 -22.10
CA HIS A 79 -9.01 1.40 -23.18
C HIS A 79 -9.00 0.56 -24.45
N ASP A 80 -9.62 -0.62 -24.40
CA ASP A 80 -9.97 -1.41 -25.57
C ASP A 80 -11.38 -0.99 -26.03
N HIS A 81 -11.41 -0.26 -27.15
CA HIS A 81 -12.57 -0.09 -28.02
C HIS A 81 -12.42 -1.01 -29.23
#